data_AF-R9P084-F1
#
_entry.id   AF-R9P084-F1
#
_cell.length_a   1.000
_cell.length_b   1.000
_cell.length_c   1.000
_cell.angle_alpha   90.00
_cell.angle_beta   90.00
_cell.angle_gamma   90.00
#
_symmetry.space_group_name_H-M   'P 1'
#
loop_
_entity.id
_entity.type
_entity.pdbx_description
1 polymer ?
#
loop_
_entity_poly.entity_id
_entity_poly.type
_entity_poly.pdbx_seq_one_letter_code
_entity_poly.pdbx_strand_id
1 'polypeptide(L)'
;MSVDLNLDIHNTSTNDTPDTDVSPFLLLPLPTSPPAARSEAKTLLELSSRLDSDISRHITVLTSNQVTMTTPLIDAHGFPLANKDLMAIRTAKQRINVLRNDSKALRDRVAKLLELAINGDAVQSTSISAGSSCGTSPQLKAFAKVNSVAENSPAQSAGLFPGDEFVKFGSITAEKGLTALAAPGVVVDGTSIQIQVRRSGDVISLTLTPRAGWGGRGLLGCHLLPL
;
A
#
# COMPACT_ATOMS: atom_id res chain seq x y z
N MET A 1 72.52 -2.62 -5.22
CA MET A 1 71.53 -3.61 -4.77
C MET A 1 70.53 -2.84 -3.92
N SER A 2 69.56 -2.19 -4.58
CA SER A 2 68.54 -1.40 -3.90
C SER A 2 67.30 -2.28 -3.81
N VAL A 3 66.89 -2.57 -2.58
CA VAL A 3 65.69 -3.35 -2.29
C VAL A 3 64.52 -2.40 -2.46
N ASP A 4 63.84 -2.47 -3.60
CA ASP A 4 62.57 -1.80 -3.82
C ASP A 4 61.52 -2.44 -2.90
N LEU A 5 61.39 -1.88 -1.69
CA LEU A 5 60.27 -2.10 -0.79
C LEU A 5 59.05 -1.32 -1.32
N ASN A 6 58.52 -1.78 -2.46
CA ASN A 6 57.21 -1.36 -2.93
C ASN A 6 56.16 -2.18 -2.13
N LEU A 7 55.93 -1.76 -0.89
CA LEU A 7 54.83 -2.27 -0.08
C LEU A 7 53.57 -1.50 -0.50
N ASP A 8 52.79 -2.08 -1.41
CA ASP A 8 51.49 -1.57 -1.81
C ASP A 8 50.63 -1.29 -0.56
N ILE A 9 50.38 0.00 -0.27
CA ILE A 9 49.56 0.47 0.86
C ILE A 9 48.05 0.23 0.60
N HIS A 10 47.70 -0.35 -0.55
CA HIS A 10 46.34 -0.73 -0.93
C HIS A 10 46.09 -2.25 -0.81
N ASN A 11 46.69 -2.91 0.18
CA ASN A 11 46.19 -4.22 0.62
C ASN A 11 44.84 -4.03 1.35
N THR A 12 43.78 -3.80 0.58
CA THR A 12 42.40 -4.04 1.03
C THR A 12 42.26 -5.55 1.22
N SER A 13 42.68 -6.04 2.39
CA SER A 13 42.47 -7.43 2.78
C SER A 13 40.98 -7.75 2.76
N THR A 14 40.54 -8.30 1.62
CA THR A 14 39.90 -9.61 1.54
C THR A 14 38.68 -9.81 2.45
N ASN A 15 37.54 -9.18 2.08
CA ASN A 15 36.24 -9.88 2.00
C ASN A 15 35.17 -9.06 1.25
N ASP A 16 35.51 -8.51 0.07
CA ASP A 16 34.59 -7.71 -0.73
C ASP A 16 33.65 -8.62 -1.54
N THR A 17 32.74 -9.31 -0.86
CA THR A 17 31.45 -9.57 -1.51
C THR A 17 30.79 -8.21 -1.72
N PRO A 18 30.57 -7.78 -2.97
CA PRO A 18 29.94 -6.49 -3.22
C PRO A 18 28.57 -6.51 -2.56
N ASP A 19 28.29 -5.46 -1.79
CA ASP A 19 27.00 -5.33 -1.16
C ASP A 19 25.88 -5.26 -2.21
N THR A 20 24.68 -5.65 -1.80
CA THR A 20 23.55 -5.72 -2.72
C THR A 20 23.23 -4.34 -3.33
N ASP A 21 23.27 -4.22 -4.67
CA ASP A 21 22.90 -2.99 -5.36
C ASP A 21 21.38 -2.92 -5.61
N VAL A 22 20.79 -1.83 -5.14
CA VAL A 22 19.34 -1.58 -5.10
C VAL A 22 18.92 -0.52 -6.11
N SER A 23 19.89 0.23 -6.63
CA SER A 23 19.73 1.30 -7.62
C SER A 23 18.90 0.88 -8.83
N PRO A 24 19.14 -0.28 -9.48
CA PRO A 24 18.36 -0.64 -10.67
C PRO A 24 16.88 -0.80 -10.33
N PHE A 25 16.58 -1.43 -9.19
CA PHE A 25 15.21 -1.68 -8.74
C PHE A 25 14.47 -0.40 -8.40
N LEU A 26 15.12 0.57 -7.76
CA LEU A 26 14.51 1.85 -7.40
C LEU A 26 14.24 2.76 -8.60
N LEU A 27 15.04 2.63 -9.66
CA LEU A 27 14.90 3.44 -10.89
C LEU A 27 13.79 2.95 -11.83
N LEU A 28 13.32 1.71 -11.70
CA LEU A 28 12.23 1.22 -12.55
C LEU A 28 10.92 1.98 -12.26
N PRO A 29 10.13 2.29 -13.30
CA PRO A 29 8.79 2.84 -13.12
C PRO A 29 7.91 1.85 -12.34
N LEU A 30 6.88 2.35 -11.65
CA LEU A 30 5.93 1.47 -10.97
C LEU A 30 5.14 0.64 -12.00
N PRO A 31 4.93 -0.66 -11.74
CA PRO A 31 4.12 -1.50 -12.60
C PRO A 31 2.65 -1.05 -12.57
N THR A 32 1.99 -1.14 -13.72
CA THR A 32 0.57 -0.78 -13.88
C THR A 32 -0.39 -1.95 -13.67
N SER A 33 0.12 -3.19 -13.64
CA SER A 33 -0.71 -4.40 -13.48
C SER A 33 -0.62 -5.00 -12.07
N PRO A 34 -1.75 -5.42 -11.48
CA PRO A 34 -1.78 -5.98 -10.12
C PRO A 34 -0.97 -7.27 -9.94
N PRO A 35 -0.95 -8.26 -10.86
CA PRO A 35 -0.14 -9.46 -10.66
C PRO A 35 1.37 -9.17 -10.74
N ALA A 36 1.80 -8.24 -11.61
CA ALA A 36 3.21 -7.85 -11.73
C ALA A 36 3.68 -7.12 -10.46
N ALA A 37 2.83 -6.25 -9.90
CA ALA A 37 3.12 -5.58 -8.62
C ALA A 37 3.35 -6.58 -7.48
N ARG A 38 2.60 -7.70 -7.44
CA ARG A 38 2.79 -8.76 -6.43
C ARG A 38 4.09 -9.53 -6.63
N SER A 39 4.40 -9.91 -7.86
CA SER A 39 5.66 -10.61 -8.14
C SER A 39 6.87 -9.73 -7.83
N GLU A 40 6.82 -8.44 -8.20
CA GLU A 40 7.87 -7.48 -7.87
C GLU A 40 7.96 -7.23 -6.37
N ALA A 41 6.84 -7.10 -5.66
CA ALA A 41 6.86 -6.95 -4.21
C ALA A 41 7.53 -8.15 -3.50
N LYS A 42 7.32 -9.38 -4.00
CA LYS A 42 7.97 -10.58 -3.48
C LYS A 42 9.49 -10.56 -3.72
N THR A 43 9.94 -10.18 -4.91
CA THR A 43 11.39 -10.11 -5.21
C THR A 43 12.08 -9.01 -4.40
N LEU A 44 11.43 -7.86 -4.21
CA LEU A 44 11.94 -6.78 -3.37
C LEU A 44 12.02 -7.17 -1.89
N LEU A 45 11.10 -8.01 -1.41
CA LEU A 45 11.14 -8.53 -0.05
C LEU A 45 12.33 -9.49 0.15
N GLU A 46 12.60 -10.37 -0.82
CA GLU A 46 13.82 -11.19 -0.81
C GLU A 46 15.10 -10.33 -0.86
N LEU A 47 15.09 -9.25 -1.64
CA LEU A 47 16.21 -8.30 -1.66
C LEU A 47 16.37 -7.63 -0.28
N SER A 48 15.27 -7.22 0.37
CA SER A 48 15.33 -6.59 1.69
C SER A 48 15.97 -7.49 2.76
N SER A 49 15.72 -8.80 2.73
CA SER A 49 16.37 -9.74 3.66
C SER A 49 17.86 -9.88 3.40
N ARG A 50 18.30 -9.78 2.14
CA ARG A 50 19.73 -9.74 1.78
C ARG A 50 20.40 -8.46 2.31
N LEU A 51 19.76 -7.29 2.16
CA LEU A 51 20.26 -6.03 2.75
C LEU A 51 20.36 -6.10 4.27
N ASP A 52 19.38 -6.71 4.94
CA ASP A 52 19.43 -6.89 6.39
C ASP A 52 20.59 -7.81 6.82
N SER A 53 20.93 -8.80 5.99
CA SER A 53 22.12 -9.64 6.19
C SER A 53 23.43 -8.85 5.99
N ASP A 54 23.50 -7.98 4.98
CA ASP A 54 24.65 -7.09 4.72
C ASP A 54 24.83 -6.08 5.87
N ILE A 55 23.74 -5.50 6.37
CA ILE A 55 23.75 -4.62 7.55
C ILE A 55 24.29 -5.38 8.76
N SER A 56 23.82 -6.60 8.98
CA SER A 56 24.26 -7.44 10.10
C SER A 56 25.76 -7.74 10.01
N ARG A 57 26.29 -8.02 8.81
CA ARG A 57 27.72 -8.19 8.55
C ARG A 57 28.54 -6.95 8.94
N HIS A 58 28.11 -5.74 8.59
CA HIS A 58 28.84 -4.55 9.02
C HIS A 58 28.68 -4.24 10.51
N ILE A 59 27.56 -4.61 11.12
CA ILE A 59 27.38 -4.49 12.57
C ILE A 59 28.36 -5.42 13.31
N THR A 60 28.63 -6.63 12.82
CA THR A 60 29.63 -7.51 13.48
C THR A 60 31.04 -6.91 13.42
N VAL A 61 31.40 -6.20 12.34
CA VAL A 61 32.67 -5.44 12.24
C VAL A 61 32.75 -4.32 13.28
N LEU A 62 31.64 -3.65 13.58
CA LEU A 62 31.61 -2.65 14.65
C LEU A 62 31.71 -3.29 16.04
N THR A 63 31.02 -4.40 16.25
CA THR A 63 31.04 -5.15 17.52
C THR A 63 32.42 -5.73 17.81
N SER A 64 33.15 -6.25 16.80
CA SER A 64 34.52 -6.75 16.99
C SER A 64 35.49 -5.65 17.44
N ASN A 65 35.25 -4.41 16.99
CA ASN A 65 36.00 -3.23 17.41
C ASN A 65 35.47 -2.61 18.72
N GLN A 66 34.44 -3.19 19.35
CA GLN A 66 33.78 -2.70 20.57
C GLN A 66 33.29 -1.25 20.41
N VAL A 67 32.64 -0.96 19.29
CA VAL A 67 32.13 0.36 18.90
C VAL A 67 30.69 0.20 18.43
N THR A 68 29.85 1.18 18.72
CA THR A 68 28.48 1.26 18.19
C THR A 68 28.37 2.41 17.18
N MET A 69 27.26 2.49 16.44
CA MET A 69 27.02 3.55 15.46
C MET A 69 27.19 4.97 16.04
N THR A 70 26.87 5.18 17.32
CA THR A 70 26.87 6.49 17.98
C THR A 70 28.16 6.81 18.74
N THR A 71 29.03 5.82 18.99
CA THR A 71 30.27 6.05 19.75
C THR A 71 31.22 7.01 19.02
N PRO A 72 31.80 8.01 19.73
CA PRO A 72 32.79 8.93 19.16
C PRO A 72 34.10 8.18 18.86
N LEU A 73 34.77 8.59 17.78
CA LEU A 73 36.03 8.00 17.32
C LEU A 73 37.27 8.78 17.79
N ILE A 74 37.04 9.69 18.73
CA ILE A 74 37.99 10.70 19.18
C ILE A 74 37.99 10.67 20.70
N ASP A 75 39.17 10.83 21.29
CA ASP A 75 39.34 10.95 22.74
C ASP A 75 38.95 12.36 23.26
N ALA A 76 38.88 12.53 24.58
CA ALA A 76 38.56 13.80 25.25
C ALA A 76 39.47 14.97 24.84
N HIS A 77 40.72 14.66 24.45
CA HIS A 77 41.68 15.65 23.96
C HIS A 77 41.56 15.98 22.46
N GLY A 78 40.62 15.38 21.73
CA GLY A 78 40.41 15.67 20.31
C GLY A 78 41.29 14.83 19.35
N PHE A 79 41.97 13.78 19.84
CA PHE A 79 42.83 12.92 19.03
C PHE A 79 42.14 11.61 18.63
N PRO A 80 42.44 11.06 17.43
CA PRO A 80 41.92 9.77 17.00
C PRO A 80 42.33 8.63 17.95
N LEU A 81 41.41 7.70 18.22
CA LEU A 81 41.65 6.55 19.09
C LEU A 81 42.66 5.58 18.45
N ALA A 82 43.89 5.55 18.98
CA ALA A 82 44.99 4.74 18.42
C ALA A 82 44.80 3.22 18.59
N ASN A 83 43.95 2.80 19.52
CA ASN A 83 43.70 1.38 19.82
C ASN A 83 42.63 0.72 18.92
N LYS A 84 41.99 1.48 18.02
CA LYS A 84 40.88 1.00 17.19
C LYS A 84 41.17 1.24 15.71
N ASP A 85 40.72 0.34 14.85
CA ASP A 85 40.81 0.55 13.41
C ASP A 85 39.71 1.53 12.94
N LEU A 86 40.06 2.81 12.94
CA LEU A 86 39.15 3.89 12.57
C LEU A 86 38.71 3.81 11.12
N MET A 87 39.53 3.26 10.22
CA MET A 87 39.19 3.16 8.80
C MET A 87 38.11 2.10 8.61
N ALA A 88 38.29 0.90 9.18
CA ALA A 88 37.26 -0.13 9.14
C ALA A 88 35.95 0.34 9.77
N ILE A 89 36.03 1.00 10.94
CA ILE A 89 34.85 1.54 11.63
C ILE A 89 34.13 2.58 10.78
N ARG A 90 34.86 3.54 10.20
CA ARG A 90 34.26 4.63 9.41
C ARG A 90 33.58 4.08 8.16
N THR A 91 34.23 3.17 7.45
CA THR A 91 33.67 2.52 6.27
C THR A 91 32.44 1.70 6.64
N ALA A 92 32.49 0.90 7.72
CA ALA A 92 31.34 0.12 8.18
C ALA A 92 30.16 1.03 8.59
N LYS A 93 30.39 2.11 9.34
CA LYS A 93 29.35 3.08 9.71
C LYS A 93 28.73 3.74 8.48
N GLN A 94 29.56 4.17 7.53
CA GLN A 94 29.09 4.76 6.28
C GLN A 94 28.22 3.75 5.52
N ARG A 95 28.68 2.50 5.40
CA ARG A 95 27.96 1.49 4.64
C ARG A 95 26.63 1.11 5.29
N ILE A 96 26.59 0.97 6.61
CA ILE A 96 25.34 0.76 7.36
C ILE A 96 24.33 1.88 7.10
N ASN A 97 24.77 3.14 7.07
CA ASN A 97 23.88 4.26 6.80
C ASN A 97 23.32 4.22 5.37
N VAL A 98 24.16 3.91 4.38
CA VAL A 98 23.73 3.72 2.98
C VAL A 98 22.70 2.59 2.90
N LEU A 99 23.02 1.40 3.39
CA LEU A 99 22.14 0.23 3.37
C LEU A 99 20.81 0.47 4.11
N ARG A 100 20.81 1.22 5.21
CA ARG A 100 19.58 1.60 5.93
C ARG A 100 18.70 2.55 5.13
N ASN A 101 19.30 3.50 4.44
CA ASN A 101 18.57 4.40 3.55
C ASN A 101 17.98 3.62 2.37
N ASP A 102 18.74 2.69 1.80
CA ASP A 102 18.29 1.85 0.69
C ASP A 102 17.15 0.90 1.12
N SER A 103 17.27 0.25 2.29
CA SER A 103 16.21 -0.57 2.89
C SER A 103 14.94 0.26 3.15
N LYS A 104 15.09 1.52 3.57
CA LYS A 104 13.95 2.44 3.71
C LYS A 104 13.29 2.71 2.36
N ALA A 105 14.08 3.08 1.34
CA ALA A 105 13.56 3.33 0.00
C ALA A 105 12.85 2.11 -0.60
N LEU A 106 13.37 0.90 -0.37
CA LEU A 106 12.71 -0.35 -0.78
C LEU A 106 11.38 -0.58 -0.07
N ARG A 107 11.35 -0.43 1.26
CA ARG A 107 10.11 -0.57 2.03
C ARG A 107 9.04 0.41 1.55
N ASP A 108 9.42 1.65 1.26
CA ASP A 108 8.52 2.66 0.71
C ASP A 108 8.01 2.27 -0.69
N ARG A 109 8.86 1.66 -1.53
CA ARG A 109 8.46 1.13 -2.85
C ARG A 109 7.51 -0.06 -2.71
N VAL A 110 7.83 -1.03 -1.85
CA VAL A 110 6.99 -2.21 -1.59
C VAL A 110 5.61 -1.80 -1.08
N ALA A 111 5.53 -0.79 -0.20
CA ALA A 111 4.25 -0.26 0.28
C ALA A 111 3.36 0.23 -0.88
N LYS A 112 3.93 0.98 -1.83
CA LYS A 112 3.20 1.44 -3.03
C LYS A 112 2.75 0.28 -3.93
N LEU A 113 3.60 -0.73 -4.12
CA LEU A 113 3.25 -1.92 -4.89
C LEU A 113 2.09 -2.71 -4.27
N LEU A 114 2.10 -2.85 -2.94
CA LEU A 114 1.04 -3.52 -2.20
C LEU A 114 -0.27 -2.74 -2.27
N GLU A 115 -0.23 -1.42 -2.15
CA GLU A 115 -1.40 -0.56 -2.33
C GLU A 115 -2.03 -0.76 -3.72
N LEU A 116 -1.22 -0.75 -4.79
CA LEU A 116 -1.69 -1.04 -6.15
C LEU A 116 -2.25 -2.47 -6.29
N ALA A 117 -1.58 -3.45 -5.69
CA ALA A 117 -2.00 -4.85 -5.75
C ALA A 117 -3.33 -5.10 -5.03
N ILE A 118 -3.63 -4.36 -3.96
CA ILE A 118 -4.89 -4.43 -3.21
C ILE A 118 -6.00 -3.67 -3.96
N ASN A 119 -5.71 -2.44 -4.41
CA ASN A 119 -6.68 -1.60 -5.10
C ASN A 119 -7.08 -2.15 -6.48
N GLY A 120 -6.16 -2.83 -7.18
CA GLY A 120 -6.43 -3.48 -8.46
C GLY A 120 -7.25 -4.78 -8.35
N ASP A 121 -7.17 -5.49 -7.22
CA ASP A 121 -7.94 -6.73 -6.99
C ASP A 121 -9.40 -6.45 -6.62
N ALA A 122 -9.71 -5.25 -6.11
CA ALA A 122 -11.09 -4.84 -5.85
C ALA A 122 -11.98 -4.86 -7.12
N VAL A 123 -11.38 -4.95 -8.31
CA VAL A 123 -12.08 -5.10 -9.60
C VAL A 123 -11.91 -6.51 -10.22
N GLN A 124 -10.97 -7.36 -9.76
CA GLN A 124 -10.66 -8.66 -10.40
C GLN A 124 -10.72 -9.90 -9.50
N SER A 125 -11.01 -9.77 -8.21
CA SER A 125 -11.33 -10.91 -7.34
C SER A 125 -12.80 -11.36 -7.53
N THR A 126 -13.21 -11.69 -8.75
CA THR A 126 -14.39 -12.54 -9.02
C THR A 126 -14.30 -13.30 -10.34
N SER A 127 -13.12 -13.80 -10.73
CA SER A 127 -13.05 -14.66 -11.91
C SER A 127 -11.79 -15.51 -12.00
N ILE A 128 -11.61 -16.51 -11.13
CA ILE A 128 -11.06 -17.79 -11.61
C ILE A 128 -11.52 -18.97 -10.74
N SER A 129 -12.09 -19.93 -11.43
CA SER A 129 -12.84 -21.11 -10.99
C SER A 129 -11.97 -22.24 -10.43
N ALA A 130 -12.49 -22.92 -9.38
CA ALA A 130 -12.29 -24.35 -9.15
C ALA A 130 -13.69 -24.95 -8.93
N GLY A 131 -14.07 -25.91 -9.78
CA GLY A 131 -15.45 -26.37 -9.92
C GLY A 131 -16.00 -27.12 -8.71
N SER A 132 -17.27 -26.85 -8.38
CA SER A 132 -18.37 -27.82 -8.49
C SER A 132 -19.66 -27.25 -7.88
N SER A 133 -20.77 -27.48 -8.58
CA SER A 133 -22.18 -27.37 -8.17
C SER A 133 -22.88 -26.00 -8.13
N CYS A 134 -23.93 -25.95 -8.97
CA CYS A 134 -25.25 -25.32 -8.78
C CYS A 134 -25.32 -23.80 -8.53
N GLY A 135 -26.00 -23.11 -9.45
CA GLY A 135 -26.29 -21.69 -9.37
C GLY A 135 -26.86 -21.27 -8.02
N THR A 136 -26.16 -20.36 -7.36
CA THR A 136 -26.74 -19.47 -6.37
C THR A 136 -26.14 -18.10 -6.67
N SER A 137 -26.95 -17.22 -7.25
CA SER A 137 -26.66 -15.78 -7.26
C SER A 137 -26.21 -15.39 -5.85
N PRO A 138 -25.17 -14.54 -5.68
CA PRO A 138 -24.80 -14.11 -4.34
C PRO A 138 -26.07 -13.53 -3.72
N GLN A 139 -26.54 -14.12 -2.61
CA GLN A 139 -27.68 -13.64 -1.85
C GLN A 139 -27.29 -12.30 -1.23
N LEU A 140 -27.24 -11.29 -2.08
CA LEU A 140 -27.09 -9.91 -1.73
C LEU A 140 -28.35 -9.53 -0.97
N LYS A 141 -28.26 -9.60 0.36
CA LYS A 141 -29.36 -9.26 1.25
C LYS A 141 -29.73 -7.80 1.03
N ALA A 142 -30.98 -7.53 0.66
CA ALA A 142 -31.46 -6.17 0.61
C ALA A 142 -31.57 -5.63 2.04
N PHE A 143 -31.15 -4.38 2.25
CA PHE A 143 -31.16 -3.76 3.59
C PHE A 143 -32.07 -2.54 3.68
N ALA A 144 -32.55 -2.02 2.55
CA ALA A 144 -33.45 -0.89 2.52
C ALA A 144 -34.39 -0.94 1.32
N LYS A 145 -35.58 -0.36 1.47
CA LYS A 145 -36.57 -0.20 0.41
C LYS A 145 -36.86 1.26 0.15
N VAL A 146 -37.00 1.64 -1.12
CA VAL A 146 -37.43 2.98 -1.51
C VAL A 146 -38.94 3.10 -1.31
N ASN A 147 -39.36 4.01 -0.45
CA ASN A 147 -40.77 4.32 -0.26
C ASN A 147 -41.27 5.34 -1.29
N SER A 148 -40.52 6.45 -1.43
CA SER A 148 -40.86 7.53 -2.35
C SER A 148 -39.60 8.21 -2.87
N VAL A 149 -39.68 8.71 -4.11
CA VAL A 149 -38.64 9.47 -4.80
C VAL A 149 -39.24 10.81 -5.18
N ALA A 150 -38.58 11.91 -4.84
CA ALA A 150 -39.06 13.25 -5.15
C ALA A 150 -38.79 13.63 -6.61
N GLU A 151 -39.70 14.40 -7.20
CA GLU A 151 -39.57 14.89 -8.56
C GLU A 151 -38.37 15.86 -8.69
N ASN A 152 -37.61 15.77 -9.78
CA ASN A 152 -36.36 16.50 -10.05
C ASN A 152 -35.21 16.23 -9.07
N SER A 153 -35.31 15.17 -8.25
CA SER A 153 -34.24 14.78 -7.34
C SER A 153 -33.10 14.01 -8.03
N PRO A 154 -31.88 14.00 -7.45
CA PRO A 154 -30.80 13.11 -7.86
C PRO A 154 -31.18 11.64 -7.95
N ALA A 155 -32.01 11.17 -7.03
CA ALA A 155 -32.50 9.80 -7.05
C ALA A 155 -33.34 9.51 -8.30
N GLN A 156 -34.20 10.44 -8.71
CA GLN A 156 -34.96 10.30 -9.96
C GLN A 156 -34.06 10.39 -11.19
N SER A 157 -33.13 11.34 -11.23
CA SER A 157 -32.16 11.45 -12.34
C SER A 157 -31.27 10.21 -12.47
N ALA A 158 -31.01 9.51 -11.36
CA ALA A 158 -30.32 8.22 -11.34
C ALA A 158 -31.17 7.03 -11.80
N GLY A 159 -32.48 7.22 -12.00
CA GLY A 159 -33.40 6.17 -12.45
C GLY A 159 -33.95 5.27 -11.34
N LEU A 160 -33.99 5.75 -10.09
CA LEU A 160 -34.63 5.04 -8.97
C LEU A 160 -36.15 5.17 -9.03
N PHE A 161 -36.83 4.07 -8.72
CA PHE A 161 -38.29 4.03 -8.63
C PHE A 161 -38.75 3.64 -7.22
N PRO A 162 -39.95 4.09 -6.79
CA PRO A 162 -40.54 3.64 -5.55
C PRO A 162 -40.77 2.12 -5.60
N GLY A 163 -40.37 1.42 -4.54
CA GLY A 163 -40.42 -0.04 -4.44
C GLY A 163 -39.09 -0.75 -4.71
N ASP A 164 -38.07 -0.05 -5.21
CA ASP A 164 -36.74 -0.62 -5.40
C ASP A 164 -36.08 -0.99 -4.06
N GLU A 165 -35.39 -2.13 -4.02
CA GLU A 165 -34.68 -2.63 -2.84
C GLU A 165 -33.17 -2.41 -2.98
N PHE A 166 -32.55 -1.67 -2.06
CA PHE A 166 -31.11 -1.45 -2.05
C PHE A 166 -30.36 -2.69 -1.57
N VAL A 167 -29.42 -3.09 -2.42
CA VAL A 167 -28.50 -4.20 -2.21
C VAL A 167 -27.12 -3.68 -1.81
N LYS A 168 -26.63 -2.64 -2.50
CA LYS A 168 -25.32 -2.02 -2.25
C LYS A 168 -25.42 -0.53 -2.52
N PHE A 169 -24.79 0.28 -1.66
CA PHE A 169 -24.70 1.73 -1.84
C PHE A 169 -23.25 2.17 -1.68
N GLY A 170 -22.54 2.44 -2.77
CA GLY A 170 -21.11 2.75 -2.74
C GLY A 170 -20.30 1.70 -2.00
N SER A 171 -19.76 2.08 -0.85
CA SER A 171 -18.97 1.23 0.06
C SER A 171 -19.79 0.58 1.19
N ILE A 172 -21.11 0.73 1.16
CA ILE A 172 -22.04 0.24 2.19
C ILE A 172 -22.79 -0.98 1.65
N THR A 173 -22.70 -2.06 2.41
CA THR A 173 -23.40 -3.33 2.21
C THR A 173 -24.37 -3.55 3.37
N ALA A 174 -25.29 -4.51 3.26
CA ALA A 174 -26.26 -4.87 4.29
C ALA A 174 -25.68 -5.06 5.70
N GLU A 175 -24.42 -5.44 5.82
CA GLU A 175 -23.70 -5.61 7.10
C GLU A 175 -23.60 -4.32 7.92
N LYS A 176 -23.51 -3.15 7.26
CA LYS A 176 -23.35 -1.85 7.93
C LYS A 176 -24.70 -1.14 8.19
N GLY A 177 -25.79 -1.62 7.59
CA GLY A 177 -27.14 -1.10 7.77
C GLY A 177 -27.38 0.32 7.20
N LEU A 178 -28.62 0.80 7.33
CA LEU A 178 -29.05 2.13 6.88
C LEU A 178 -28.40 3.29 7.64
N THR A 179 -28.03 3.07 8.90
CA THR A 179 -27.41 4.10 9.76
C THR A 179 -26.07 4.57 9.19
N ALA A 180 -25.35 3.69 8.49
CA ALA A 180 -24.10 4.04 7.83
C ALA A 180 -24.29 5.05 6.69
N LEU A 181 -25.48 5.13 6.06
CA LEU A 181 -25.76 6.13 5.02
C LEU A 181 -25.96 7.54 5.59
N ALA A 182 -26.38 7.63 6.85
CA ALA A 182 -26.55 8.90 7.56
C ALA A 182 -25.22 9.43 8.14
N ALA A 183 -24.13 8.66 8.05
CA ALA A 183 -22.83 9.10 8.53
C ALA A 183 -22.31 10.28 7.69
N PRO A 184 -21.81 11.36 8.34
CA PRO A 184 -21.27 12.50 7.63
C PRO A 184 -20.04 12.08 6.82
N GLY A 185 -20.08 12.36 5.50
CA GLY A 185 -18.99 12.04 4.57
C GLY A 185 -19.26 10.86 3.61
N VAL A 186 -20.34 10.11 3.80
CA VAL A 186 -20.74 9.05 2.84
C VAL A 186 -21.42 9.65 1.61
N VAL A 187 -22.21 10.70 1.82
CA VAL A 187 -22.93 11.42 0.76
C VAL A 187 -22.30 12.80 0.65
N VAL A 188 -21.38 12.93 -0.31
CA VAL A 188 -20.73 14.21 -0.64
C VAL A 188 -21.40 14.76 -1.89
N ASP A 189 -21.70 16.05 -1.88
CA ASP A 189 -22.24 16.76 -3.03
C ASP A 189 -21.27 16.67 -4.23
N GLY A 190 -21.83 16.40 -5.41
CA GLY A 190 -21.05 16.30 -6.66
C GLY A 190 -20.28 14.99 -6.86
N THR A 191 -20.19 14.10 -5.86
CA THR A 191 -19.48 12.82 -6.01
C THR A 191 -20.42 11.74 -6.56
N SER A 192 -20.12 11.15 -7.72
CA SER A 192 -20.91 10.04 -8.25
C SER A 192 -20.71 8.75 -7.42
N ILE A 193 -21.81 8.21 -6.89
CA ILE A 193 -21.86 7.00 -6.08
C ILE A 193 -22.50 5.88 -6.90
N GLN A 194 -21.82 4.74 -7.03
CA GLN A 194 -22.41 3.55 -7.65
C GLN A 194 -23.32 2.83 -6.65
N ILE A 195 -24.55 2.52 -7.07
CA ILE A 195 -25.55 1.83 -6.27
C ILE A 195 -26.06 0.60 -7.01
N GLN A 196 -26.47 -0.42 -6.27
CA GLN A 196 -27.14 -1.60 -6.81
C GLN A 196 -28.49 -1.76 -6.14
N VAL A 197 -29.54 -1.86 -6.97
CA VAL A 197 -30.91 -2.03 -6.55
C VAL A 197 -31.51 -3.29 -7.15
N ARG A 198 -32.41 -3.95 -6.43
CA ARG A 198 -33.21 -5.06 -6.92
C ARG A 198 -34.58 -4.53 -7.34
N ARG A 199 -34.91 -4.71 -8.62
CA ARG A 199 -36.21 -4.37 -9.21
C ARG A 199 -36.80 -5.61 -9.85
N SER A 200 -37.99 -6.02 -9.40
CA SER A 200 -38.68 -7.22 -9.93
C SER A 200 -37.84 -8.51 -9.91
N GLY A 201 -36.88 -8.61 -8.96
CA GLY A 201 -35.96 -9.76 -8.84
C GLY A 201 -34.59 -9.56 -9.50
N ASP A 202 -34.48 -8.61 -10.44
CA ASP A 202 -33.24 -8.33 -11.15
C ASP A 202 -32.38 -7.28 -10.44
N VAL A 203 -31.07 -7.49 -10.41
CA VAL A 203 -30.11 -6.54 -9.81
C VAL A 203 -29.61 -5.57 -10.87
N ILE A 204 -29.97 -4.30 -10.70
CA ILE A 204 -29.63 -3.19 -11.60
C ILE A 204 -28.58 -2.31 -10.93
N SER A 205 -27.49 -2.02 -11.64
CA SER A 205 -26.47 -1.07 -11.18
C SER A 205 -26.78 0.33 -11.73
N LEU A 206 -26.95 1.30 -10.83
CA LEU A 206 -27.23 2.69 -11.17
C LEU A 206 -26.12 3.59 -10.61
N THR A 207 -25.96 4.79 -11.17
CA THR A 207 -25.03 5.80 -10.67
C THR A 207 -25.82 6.99 -10.16
N LEU A 208 -25.62 7.33 -8.89
CA LEU A 208 -26.32 8.41 -8.23
C LEU A 208 -25.33 9.53 -7.89
N THR A 209 -25.63 10.75 -8.32
CA THR A 209 -24.82 11.95 -8.05
C THR A 209 -25.56 12.88 -7.09
N PRO A 210 -25.23 12.93 -5.80
CA PRO A 210 -25.88 13.80 -4.84
C PRO A 210 -25.70 15.26 -5.25
N ARG A 211 -26.77 16.06 -5.21
CA ARG A 211 -26.73 17.50 -5.53
C ARG A 211 -27.44 18.28 -4.44
N ALA A 212 -26.93 19.44 -4.08
CA ALA A 212 -27.64 20.38 -3.22
C ALA A 212 -28.57 21.28 -4.08
N GLY A 213 -29.65 21.78 -3.49
CA GLY A 213 -30.49 22.80 -4.15
C GLY A 213 -31.39 22.33 -5.30
N TRP A 214 -31.75 21.04 -5.36
CA TRP A 214 -32.70 20.50 -6.34
C TRP A 214 -34.18 20.82 -6.02
N GLY A 215 -34.45 21.60 -4.97
CA GLY A 215 -35.80 22.01 -4.58
C GLY A 215 -36.46 21.16 -3.49
N GLY A 216 -35.72 20.24 -2.85
CA GLY A 216 -36.22 19.43 -1.74
C GLY A 216 -35.24 19.27 -0.58
N ARG A 217 -35.61 18.43 0.39
CA ARG A 217 -34.84 18.20 1.62
C ARG A 217 -33.71 17.17 1.37
N GLY A 218 -32.49 17.54 1.75
CA GLY A 218 -31.32 16.66 1.69
C GLY A 218 -30.66 16.58 0.31
N LEU A 219 -29.67 15.70 0.18
CA LEU A 219 -28.79 15.62 -1.00
C LEU A 219 -29.24 14.59 -2.06
N LEU A 220 -30.14 13.68 -1.69
CA LEU A 220 -30.55 12.53 -2.51
C LEU A 220 -32.00 12.62 -3.01
N GLY A 221 -32.91 13.08 -2.14
CA GLY A 221 -34.34 13.21 -2.45
C GLY A 221 -35.12 11.89 -2.51
N CYS A 222 -34.65 10.85 -1.83
CA CYS A 222 -35.37 9.59 -1.66
C CYS A 222 -35.66 9.30 -0.17
N HIS A 223 -36.80 8.65 0.09
CA HIS A 223 -37.15 8.16 1.41
C HIS A 223 -36.90 6.65 1.48
N LEU A 224 -35.93 6.25 2.30
CA LEU A 224 -35.53 4.86 2.49
C LEU A 224 -36.13 4.31 3.78
N LEU A 225 -36.65 3.10 3.73
CA LEU A 225 -37.13 2.36 4.89
C LEU A 225 -36.24 1.12 5.14
N PRO A 226 -35.88 0.80 6.38
CA PRO A 226 -35.25 -0.48 6.70
C PRO A 226 -36.18 -1.64 6.32
N LEU A 227 -35.58 -2.73 5.85
CA LEU A 227 -36.24 -4.02 5.69
C LEU A 227 -36.15 -4.85 6.97
#